data_AF-A0A835IEJ2-F1
#
_entry.id   AF-A0A835IEJ2-F1
#
_cell.length_a   1.000
_cell.length_b   1.000
_cell.length_c   1.000
_cell.angle_alpha   90.00
_cell.angle_beta   90.00
_cell.angle_gamma   90.00
#
_symmetry.space_group_name_H-M   'P 1'
#
loop_
_entity.id
_entity.type
_entity.pdbx_description
1 polymer ?
#
loop_
_entity_poly.entity_id
_entity_poly.type
_entity_poly.pdbx_seq_one_letter_code
_entity_poly.pdbx_strand_id
1 'polypeptide(L)'
;MPIVVEEEQVPPEEVFTWGIPLIGDEKSDNILLKFLRTRNFKVKDAFTMVKNTALWRKEFGIEGLHDEDLGTDLDKEGHPVCYNVYGEFQNKELYQKTFSDEEKSKNFLRWRIQFLEKSIEEA
;
A
#
# COMPACT_ATOMS: atom_id res chain seq x y z
N MET A 1 -46.92 -17.98 11.21
CA MET A 1 -46.33 -16.61 11.24
C MET A 1 -44.97 -16.72 10.58
N PRO A 2 -44.64 -15.90 9.57
CA PRO A 2 -43.31 -15.94 8.99
C PRO A 2 -42.32 -15.37 10.00
N ILE A 3 -41.18 -16.05 10.14
CA ILE A 3 -40.05 -15.62 10.95
C ILE A 3 -39.39 -14.47 10.16
N VAL A 4 -39.47 -13.25 10.71
CA VAL A 4 -38.70 -12.12 10.19
C VAL A 4 -37.26 -12.35 10.65
N VAL A 5 -36.39 -12.70 9.72
CA VAL A 5 -34.95 -12.70 9.95
C VAL A 5 -34.52 -11.25 9.88
N GLU A 6 -34.25 -10.62 11.02
CA GLU A 6 -33.59 -9.33 11.05
C GLU A 6 -32.17 -9.51 10.49
N GLU A 7 -31.90 -8.95 9.31
CA GLU A 7 -30.54 -8.80 8.81
C GLU A 7 -29.77 -7.92 9.79
N GLU A 8 -28.85 -8.53 10.52
CA GLU A 8 -27.92 -7.83 11.40
C GLU A 8 -27.05 -6.90 10.54
N GLN A 9 -27.39 -5.61 10.53
CA GLN A 9 -26.66 -4.59 9.78
C GLN A 9 -25.28 -4.42 10.41
N VAL A 10 -24.29 -5.12 9.85
CA VAL A 10 -22.88 -4.92 10.20
C VAL A 10 -22.55 -3.45 9.90
N PRO A 11 -22.01 -2.69 10.87
CA PRO A 11 -21.63 -1.31 10.63
C PRO A 11 -20.59 -1.24 9.49
N PRO A 12 -20.60 -0.17 8.68
CA PRO A 12 -19.62 -0.01 7.60
C PRO A 12 -18.20 -0.17 8.14
N GLU A 13 -17.40 -1.04 7.53
CA GLU A 13 -15.98 -1.18 7.85
C GLU A 13 -15.28 0.15 7.57
N GLU A 14 -14.67 0.75 8.60
CA GLU A 14 -13.85 1.93 8.44
C GLU A 14 -12.56 1.56 7.69
N VAL A 15 -12.30 2.25 6.57
CA VAL A 15 -11.13 2.03 5.74
C VAL A 15 -10.08 3.08 6.04
N PHE A 16 -8.87 2.64 6.34
CA PHE A 16 -7.72 3.50 6.61
C PHE A 16 -6.68 3.43 5.49
N THR A 17 -5.96 4.52 5.26
CA THR A 17 -4.79 4.58 4.38
C THR A 17 -3.73 5.43 5.06
N TRP A 18 -2.55 4.85 5.32
CA TRP A 18 -1.47 5.49 6.11
C TRP A 18 -1.97 6.03 7.47
N GLY A 19 -2.75 5.23 8.19
CA GLY A 19 -3.33 5.60 9.48
C GLY A 19 -4.42 6.68 9.45
N ILE A 20 -4.80 7.18 8.27
CA ILE A 20 -5.82 8.22 8.11
C ILE A 20 -7.14 7.57 7.67
N PRO A 21 -8.29 7.87 8.32
CA PRO A 21 -9.58 7.38 7.88
C PRO A 21 -9.89 7.95 6.49
N LEU A 22 -10.41 7.12 5.58
CA LEU A 22 -10.68 7.53 4.20
C LEU A 22 -11.70 8.67 4.10
N ILE A 23 -12.63 8.74 5.06
CA ILE A 23 -13.62 9.82 5.22
C ILE A 23 -13.40 10.45 6.59
N GLY A 24 -13.13 11.76 6.62
CA GLY A 24 -12.71 12.43 7.84
C GLY A 24 -12.46 13.92 7.62
N ASP A 25 -11.30 14.40 8.07
CA ASP A 25 -10.91 15.81 8.03
C ASP A 25 -10.06 16.15 6.79
N GLU A 26 -9.34 17.27 6.86
CA GLU A 26 -8.46 17.76 5.79
C GLU A 26 -7.41 16.71 5.33
N LYS A 27 -6.97 15.81 6.22
CA LYS A 27 -6.03 14.74 5.84
C LYS A 27 -6.69 13.72 4.92
N SER A 28 -7.94 13.36 5.19
CA SER A 28 -8.75 12.51 4.33
C SER A 28 -9.00 13.17 2.96
N ASP A 29 -9.29 14.48 2.96
CA ASP A 29 -9.47 15.25 1.73
C ASP A 29 -8.21 15.24 0.85
N ASN A 30 -7.02 15.38 1.45
CA ASN A 30 -5.75 15.29 0.73
C ASN A 30 -5.54 13.92 0.05
N ILE A 31 -5.93 12.83 0.71
CA ILE A 31 -5.87 11.48 0.13
C ILE A 31 -6.86 11.35 -1.04
N LEU A 32 -8.13 11.70 -0.84
CA LEU A 32 -9.16 11.63 -1.88
C LEU A 32 -8.81 12.49 -3.09
N LEU A 33 -8.19 13.66 -2.86
CA LEU A 33 -7.74 14.56 -3.92
C LEU A 33 -6.64 13.94 -4.77
N LYS A 34 -5.76 13.09 -4.21
CA LYS A 34 -4.77 12.33 -5.01
C LYS A 34 -5.49 11.44 -6.02
N PHE A 35 -6.47 10.65 -5.59
CA PHE A 35 -7.25 9.78 -6.48
C PHE A 35 -8.01 10.55 -7.55
N LEU A 36 -8.64 11.67 -7.17
CA LEU A 36 -9.34 12.55 -8.11
C LEU A 36 -8.39 13.12 -9.15
N ARG A 37 -7.23 13.66 -8.73
CA ARG A 37 -6.23 14.20 -9.65
C ARG A 37 -5.69 13.14 -10.61
N THR A 38 -5.37 11.92 -10.13
CA THR A 38 -4.87 10.81 -10.96
C THR A 38 -5.90 10.31 -11.98
N ARG A 39 -7.19 10.56 -11.76
CA ARG A 39 -8.28 10.20 -12.67
C ARG A 39 -8.91 11.41 -13.35
N ASN A 40 -8.20 12.54 -13.41
CA ASN A 40 -8.66 13.79 -14.04
C ASN A 40 -10.05 14.20 -13.58
N PHE A 41 -10.33 14.06 -12.29
CA PHE A 41 -11.61 14.36 -11.62
C PHE A 41 -12.82 13.58 -12.16
N LYS A 42 -12.59 12.46 -12.88
CA LYS A 42 -13.66 11.53 -13.24
C LYS A 42 -14.09 10.74 -12.01
N VAL A 43 -15.16 11.18 -11.36
CA VAL A 43 -15.60 10.67 -10.05
C VAL A 43 -15.78 9.15 -10.03
N LYS A 44 -16.40 8.56 -11.06
CA LYS A 44 -16.61 7.10 -11.13
C LYS A 44 -15.29 6.32 -11.20
N ASP A 45 -14.33 6.81 -11.97
CA ASP A 45 -13.03 6.17 -12.15
C ASP A 45 -12.17 6.32 -10.89
N ALA A 46 -12.21 7.50 -10.26
CA ALA A 46 -11.56 7.75 -8.98
C ALA A 46 -12.12 6.85 -7.88
N PHE A 47 -13.46 6.74 -7.79
CA PHE A 47 -14.11 5.85 -6.82
C PHE A 47 -13.76 4.39 -7.05
N THR A 48 -13.70 3.95 -8.30
CA THR A 48 -13.25 2.58 -8.64
C THR A 48 -11.80 2.36 -8.20
N MET A 49 -10.92 3.34 -8.42
CA MET A 49 -9.52 3.27 -7.99
C MET A 49 -9.39 3.20 -6.46
N VAL A 50 -10.18 3.98 -5.72
CA VAL A 50 -10.20 3.95 -4.25
C VAL A 50 -10.58 2.56 -3.75
N LYS A 51 -11.66 1.96 -4.26
CA LYS A 51 -12.08 0.60 -3.87
C LYS A 51 -11.01 -0.44 -4.16
N ASN A 52 -10.47 -0.43 -5.39
CA ASN A 52 -9.46 -1.41 -5.79
C ASN A 52 -8.20 -1.27 -4.94
N THR A 53 -7.83 -0.03 -4.57
CA THR A 53 -6.68 0.21 -3.69
C THR A 53 -6.95 -0.32 -2.29
N ALA A 54 -8.13 -0.08 -1.72
CA ALA A 54 -8.50 -0.60 -0.40
C ALA A 54 -8.49 -2.14 -0.37
N LEU A 55 -9.08 -2.78 -1.38
CA LEU A 55 -9.06 -4.23 -1.53
C LEU A 55 -7.64 -4.77 -1.67
N TRP A 56 -6.83 -4.17 -2.54
CA TRP A 56 -5.44 -4.58 -2.72
C TRP A 56 -4.62 -4.45 -1.44
N ARG A 57 -4.78 -3.35 -0.68
CA ARG A 57 -4.08 -3.16 0.60
C ARG A 57 -4.44 -4.26 1.60
N LYS A 58 -5.71 -4.66 1.66
CA LYS A 58 -6.20 -5.75 2.51
C LYS A 58 -5.66 -7.10 2.06
N GLU A 59 -5.75 -7.42 0.78
CA GLU A 59 -5.25 -8.68 0.19
C GLU A 59 -3.73 -8.82 0.31
N PHE A 60 -2.99 -7.72 0.16
CA PHE A 60 -1.53 -7.72 0.29
C PHE A 60 -1.07 -7.79 1.76
N GLY A 61 -1.96 -7.47 2.70
CA GLY A 61 -1.66 -7.45 4.13
C GLY A 61 -0.75 -6.29 4.54
N ILE A 62 -1.02 -5.08 4.03
CA ILE A 62 -0.17 -3.90 4.27
C ILE A 62 -0.02 -3.59 5.76
N GLU A 63 -1.08 -3.75 6.55
CA GLU A 63 -1.04 -3.50 8.00
C GLU A 63 0.00 -4.39 8.69
N GLY A 64 -0.01 -5.70 8.41
CA GLY A 64 0.99 -6.62 8.96
C GLY A 64 2.39 -6.43 8.35
N LEU A 65 2.45 -6.01 7.08
CA LEU A 65 3.72 -5.75 6.40
C LEU A 65 4.47 -4.58 7.04
N HIS A 66 3.77 -3.55 7.54
CA HIS A 66 4.43 -2.36 8.10
C HIS A 66 5.39 -2.70 9.25
N ASP A 67 5.00 -3.66 10.09
CA ASP A 67 5.73 -4.06 11.30
C ASP A 67 6.90 -5.04 11.05
N GLU A 68 7.04 -5.58 9.84
CA GLU A 68 8.11 -6.52 9.52
C GLU A 68 9.48 -5.82 9.46
N ASP A 69 10.55 -6.51 9.86
CA ASP A 69 11.92 -6.05 9.62
C ASP A 69 12.46 -6.67 8.33
N LEU A 70 12.39 -5.91 7.24
CA LEU A 70 12.91 -6.30 5.92
C LEU A 70 14.20 -5.57 5.56
N GLY A 71 14.78 -4.81 6.49
CA GLY A 71 15.96 -3.97 6.26
C GLY A 71 15.66 -2.67 5.51
N THR A 72 16.20 -1.55 5.99
CA THR A 72 16.09 -0.23 5.35
C THR A 72 17.38 0.55 5.56
N ASP A 73 17.95 1.07 4.48
CA ASP A 73 19.09 1.98 4.58
C ASP A 73 18.60 3.39 4.91
N LEU A 74 19.28 4.07 5.82
CA LEU A 74 18.97 5.44 6.24
C LEU A 74 20.04 6.41 5.75
N ASP A 75 19.64 7.64 5.44
CA ASP A 75 20.61 8.73 5.24
C ASP A 75 21.23 9.20 6.56
N LYS A 76 22.06 10.26 6.48
CA LYS A 76 22.73 10.83 7.64
C LYS A 76 21.78 11.51 8.63
N GLU A 77 20.57 11.85 8.20
CA GLU A 77 19.52 12.49 8.98
C GLU A 77 18.51 11.46 9.53
N GLY A 78 18.65 10.19 9.12
CA GLY A 78 17.81 9.08 9.57
C GLY A 78 16.62 8.80 8.66
N HIS A 79 16.54 9.41 7.47
CA HIS A 79 15.45 9.18 6.54
C HIS A 79 15.68 7.92 5.69
N PRO A 80 14.64 7.12 5.40
CA PRO A 80 14.72 5.98 4.50
C PRO A 80 15.21 6.39 3.10
N VAL A 81 16.29 5.75 2.65
CA VAL A 81 16.82 5.93 1.29
C VAL A 81 16.86 4.60 0.56
N CYS A 82 16.50 4.62 -0.73
CA CYS A 82 16.54 3.46 -1.60
C CYS A 82 17.38 3.74 -2.84
N TYR A 83 18.54 3.07 -2.95
CA TYR A 83 19.37 3.09 -4.15
C TYR A 83 19.03 1.90 -5.06
N ASN A 84 18.32 2.18 -6.16
CA ASN A 84 18.03 1.16 -7.17
C ASN A 84 19.18 1.09 -8.20
N VAL A 85 20.19 0.28 -7.94
CA VAL A 85 21.29 0.06 -8.90
C VAL A 85 20.92 -1.06 -9.86
N TYR A 86 20.00 -0.79 -10.79
CA TYR A 86 19.49 -1.83 -11.70
C TYR A 86 20.57 -2.44 -12.62
N GLY A 87 21.68 -1.73 -12.85
CA GLY A 87 22.81 -2.23 -13.64
C GLY A 87 23.48 -3.46 -13.02
N GLU A 88 23.46 -3.60 -11.69
CA GLU A 88 24.04 -4.75 -10.99
C GLU A 88 23.29 -6.06 -11.30
N PHE A 89 22.03 -5.99 -11.71
CA PHE A 89 21.26 -7.17 -12.12
C PHE A 89 21.71 -7.77 -13.46
N GLN A 90 22.67 -7.13 -14.16
CA GLN A 90 23.39 -7.81 -15.26
C GLN A 90 24.27 -8.96 -14.74
N ASN A 91 24.64 -8.93 -13.45
CA ASN A 91 25.23 -10.07 -12.77
C ASN A 91 24.17 -11.16 -12.63
N LYS A 92 24.36 -12.26 -13.38
CA LYS A 92 23.46 -13.41 -13.40
C LYS A 92 23.24 -14.03 -12.03
N GLU A 93 24.25 -14.04 -11.17
CA GLU A 93 24.13 -14.59 -9.80
C GLU A 93 23.22 -13.70 -8.94
N LEU A 94 23.37 -12.38 -9.01
CA LEU A 94 22.53 -11.43 -8.27
C LEU A 94 21.08 -11.45 -8.77
N TYR A 95 20.89 -11.50 -10.09
CA TYR A 95 19.57 -11.65 -10.70
C TYR A 95 18.91 -12.96 -10.24
N GLN A 96 19.63 -14.08 -10.30
CA GLN A 96 19.11 -15.38 -9.87
C GLN A 96 18.86 -15.42 -8.35
N LYS A 97 19.62 -14.69 -7.55
CA LYS A 97 19.37 -14.58 -6.11
C LYS A 97 18.10 -13.78 -5.80
N THR A 98 17.71 -12.84 -6.66
CA THR A 98 16.64 -11.86 -6.39
C THR A 98 15.34 -12.10 -7.17
N PHE A 99 15.42 -12.69 -8.37
CA PHE A 99 14.32 -12.80 -9.32
C PHE A 99 14.25 -14.18 -10.01
N SER A 100 14.95 -15.21 -9.50
CA SER A 100 14.91 -16.55 -10.16
C SER A 100 13.56 -17.24 -10.10
N ASP A 101 12.72 -16.87 -9.15
CA ASP A 101 11.44 -17.48 -8.88
C ASP A 101 10.43 -16.45 -8.37
N GLU A 102 9.17 -16.88 -8.35
CA GLU A 102 8.02 -16.06 -7.95
C GLU A 102 8.12 -15.64 -6.47
N GLU A 103 8.66 -16.49 -5.60
CA GLU A 103 8.82 -16.21 -4.18
C GLU A 103 9.81 -15.06 -3.95
N LYS A 104 10.99 -15.13 -4.55
CA LYS A 104 12.00 -14.05 -4.45
C LYS A 104 11.50 -12.75 -5.04
N SER A 105 10.81 -12.81 -6.18
CA SER A 105 10.19 -11.64 -6.80
C SER A 105 9.13 -11.02 -5.88
N LYS A 106 8.33 -11.84 -5.22
CA LYS A 106 7.34 -11.41 -4.23
C LYS A 106 8.00 -10.80 -2.99
N ASN A 107 9.10 -11.37 -2.50
CA ASN A 107 9.87 -10.82 -1.38
C ASN A 107 10.45 -9.44 -1.71
N PHE A 108 11.00 -9.27 -2.92
CA PHE A 108 11.45 -7.96 -3.39
C PHE A 108 10.30 -6.93 -3.43
N LEU A 109 9.12 -7.33 -3.96
CA LEU A 109 7.95 -6.46 -3.96
C LEU A 109 7.48 -6.11 -2.55
N ARG A 110 7.45 -7.07 -1.62
CA ARG A 110 7.08 -6.83 -0.22
C ARG A 110 8.01 -5.82 0.44
N TRP A 111 9.33 -6.01 0.34
CA TRP A 111 10.32 -5.05 0.82
C TRP A 111 10.10 -3.66 0.22
N ARG A 112 9.91 -3.58 -1.11
CA ARG A 112 9.75 -2.30 -1.80
C ARG A 112 8.47 -1.58 -1.38
N ILE A 113 7.37 -2.29 -1.26
CA ILE A 113 6.09 -1.73 -0.81
C ILE A 113 6.19 -1.26 0.64
N GLN A 114 6.78 -2.05 1.53
CA GLN A 114 7.00 -1.65 2.92
C GLN A 114 7.81 -0.35 3.01
N PHE A 115 8.93 -0.28 2.27
CA PHE A 115 9.76 0.92 2.22
C PHE A 115 8.93 2.16 1.82
N LEU A 116 8.10 2.03 0.76
CA LEU A 116 7.25 3.12 0.29
C LEU A 116 6.17 3.53 1.31
N GLU A 117 5.56 2.58 2.00
CA GLU A 117 4.57 2.87 3.05
C GLU A 117 5.21 3.66 4.19
N LYS A 118 6.38 3.22 4.68
CA LYS A 118 7.13 3.92 5.74
C LYS A 118 7.55 5.33 5.31
N SER A 119 8.07 5.48 4.09
CA SER A 119 8.47 6.80 3.57
C SER A 119 7.31 7.79 3.41
N ILE A 120 6.08 7.32 3.17
CA ILE A 120 4.90 8.21 3.04
C ILE A 120 4.40 8.66 4.41
N GLU A 121 4.50 7.82 5.43
CA GLU A 121 4.10 8.18 6.80
C GLU A 121 5.05 9.20 7.44
N GLU A 122 6.32 9.18 7.07
CA GLU A 122 7.35 10.12 7.57
C GLU A 122 7.41 11.47 6.81
N ALA A 123 6.75 11.59 5.65
CA ALA A 123 6.80 12.74 4.75
C ALA A 123 5.71 13.80 5.02
#